data_AF-A0A974XMY0-F1
#
_entry.id   AF-A0A974XMY0-F1
#
_cell.length_a   1.000
_cell.length_b   1.000
_cell.length_c   1.000
_cell.angle_alpha   90.00
_cell.angle_beta   90.00
_cell.angle_gamma   90.00
#
_symmetry.space_group_name_H-M   'P 1'
#
loop_
_entity.id
_entity.type
_entity.pdbx_description
1 polymer ?
#
loop_
_entity_poly.entity_id
_entity_poly.type
_entity_poly.pdbx_seq_one_letter_code
_entity_poly.pdbx_strand_id
1 'polypeptide(L)' 'MNRKKKINQTLKAKAKKANAKLHSSNKPAYISKAERARLAAEADAAALPQAD' A
#
# COMPACT_ATOMS: atom_id res chain seq x y z
N MET A 1 13.11 -2.31 -33.50
CA MET A 1 13.58 -1.45 -32.39
C MET A 1 15.07 -1.68 -32.18
N ASN A 2 15.91 -0.68 -32.39
CA ASN A 2 17.36 -0.83 -32.22
C ASN A 2 17.71 -1.38 -30.83
N ARG A 3 18.74 -2.25 -30.78
CA ARG A 3 19.20 -2.92 -29.55
C ARG A 3 19.37 -1.95 -28.37
N LYS A 4 19.93 -0.77 -28.61
CA LYS A 4 20.09 0.32 -27.63
C LYS A 4 18.75 0.75 -27.01
N LYS A 5 17.70 0.93 -27.82
CA LYS A 5 16.35 1.31 -27.36
C LYS A 5 15.71 0.19 -26.50
N LYS A 6 15.94 -1.08 -26.86
CA LYS A 6 15.45 -2.25 -26.08
C LYS A 6 16.08 -2.37 -24.70
N ILE A 7 17.38 -2.17 -24.63
CA ILE A 7 18.11 -2.19 -23.36
C ILE A 7 17.59 -1.06 -22.46
N ASN A 8 17.50 0.17 -22.97
CA ASN A 8 17.03 1.32 -22.20
C ASN A 8 15.59 1.15 -21.70
N GLN A 9 14.69 0.63 -22.54
CA GLN A 9 13.32 0.37 -22.13
C GLN A 9 13.23 -0.68 -21.00
N THR A 10 14.03 -1.75 -21.11
CA THR A 10 14.09 -2.81 -20.09
C THR A 10 14.61 -2.28 -18.75
N LEU A 11 15.68 -1.48 -18.77
CA LEU A 11 16.26 -0.88 -17.57
C LEU A 11 15.29 0.07 -16.89
N LYS A 12 14.62 0.95 -17.66
CA LYS A 12 13.59 1.86 -17.12
C LYS A 12 12.42 1.09 -16.49
N ALA A 13 11.96 0.01 -17.12
CA ALA A 13 10.88 -0.81 -16.59
C ALA A 13 11.27 -1.48 -15.26
N LYS A 14 12.51 -2.00 -15.15
CA LYS A 14 13.02 -2.58 -13.90
C LYS A 14 13.14 -1.54 -12.79
N ALA A 15 13.69 -0.36 -13.08
CA ALA A 15 13.79 0.74 -12.13
C ALA A 15 12.42 1.19 -11.62
N LYS A 16 11.43 1.35 -12.52
CA LYS A 16 10.05 1.71 -12.13
C LYS A 16 9.41 0.66 -11.22
N LYS A 17 9.63 -0.63 -11.49
CA LYS A 17 9.14 -1.72 -10.63
C LYS A 17 9.80 -1.74 -9.26
N ALA A 18 11.10 -1.43 -9.16
CA ALA A 18 11.79 -1.34 -7.88
C ALA A 18 11.28 -0.15 -7.05
N ASN A 19 11.16 1.03 -7.65
CA ASN A 19 10.68 2.23 -6.95
C ASN A 19 9.21 2.10 -6.51
N ALA A 20 8.36 1.47 -7.31
CA ALA A 20 6.96 1.22 -6.93
C ALA A 20 6.82 0.35 -5.67
N LYS A 21 7.78 -0.54 -5.39
CA LYS A 21 7.79 -1.35 -4.16
C LYS A 21 8.24 -0.57 -2.93
N LEU A 22 9.08 0.45 -3.12
CA LEU A 22 9.58 1.31 -2.04
C LEU A 22 8.59 2.41 -1.65
N HIS A 23 7.70 2.81 -2.58
CA HIS A 23 6.67 3.79 -2.30
C HIS A 23 5.42 3.12 -1.69
N SER A 24 5.40 2.97 -0.36
CA SER A 24 4.14 2.90 0.36
C SER A 24 3.58 4.31 0.52
N SER A 25 2.28 4.49 0.25
CA SER A 25 1.60 5.73 0.60
C SER A 25 1.37 5.72 2.11
N ASN A 26 1.89 6.72 2.82
CA ASN A 26 1.60 6.93 4.25
C ASN A 26 0.14 7.35 4.50
N LYS A 27 -0.65 7.62 3.46
CA LYS A 27 -2.07 7.95 3.59
C LYS A 27 -2.87 6.67 3.77
N PRO A 28 -3.79 6.61 4.77
CA PRO A 28 -4.72 5.51 4.87
C PRO A 28 -5.57 5.46 3.59
N ALA A 29 -5.81 4.25 3.07
CA ALA A 29 -6.72 4.06 1.96
C ALA A 29 -8.09 4.68 2.30
N TYR A 30 -8.75 5.28 1.31
CA TYR A 30 -10.12 5.75 1.52
C TYR A 30 -11.03 4.54 1.71
N ILE A 31 -11.59 4.41 2.91
CA ILE A 31 -12.51 3.35 3.29
C ILE A 31 -13.92 3.96 3.40
N SER A 32 -14.93 3.22 2.94
CA SER A 32 -16.33 3.66 3.00
C SER A 32 -16.79 3.89 4.45
N LYS A 33 -17.86 4.68 4.64
CA LYS A 33 -18.39 4.98 5.99
C LYS A 33 -18.76 3.70 6.76
N ALA A 34 -19.37 2.72 6.08
CA ALA A 34 -19.75 1.45 6.69
C ALA A 34 -18.54 0.65 7.19
N GLU A 35 -17.48 0.63 6.39
CA GLU A 35 -16.30 -0.16 6.70
C GLU A 35 -15.38 0.53 7.72
N ARG A 36 -15.39 1.86 7.79
CA ARG A 36 -14.79 2.61 8.90
C ARG A 36 -15.49 2.33 10.23
N ALA A 37 -16.83 2.24 10.23
CA ALA A 37 -17.58 1.89 11.44
C ALA A 37 -17.29 0.46 11.91
N ARG A 38 -17.17 -0.49 10.98
CA ARG A 38 -16.77 -1.87 11.28
C ARG A 38 -15.38 -1.94 11.92
N LEU A 39 -14.39 -1.26 11.33
CA LEU A 39 -13.02 -1.25 11.85
C LEU A 39 -12.90 -0.55 13.21
N ALA A 40 -13.70 0.51 13.45
CA ALA A 40 -13.76 1.17 14.75
C ALA A 40 -14.35 0.24 15.83
N ALA A 41 -15.46 -0.46 15.53
CA ALA A 41 -16.06 -1.42 16.45
C ALA A 41 -15.13 -2.61 16.75
N GLU A 42 -14.39 -3.10 15.76
CA GLU A 42 -13.38 -4.16 15.95
C GLU A 42 -12.18 -3.65 16.79
N ALA A 43 -11.74 -2.40 16.60
CA ALA A 43 -10.69 -1.78 17.38
C ALA A 43 -11.11 -1.52 18.84
N ASP A 44 -12.34 -1.03 19.06
CA ASP A 44 -12.90 -0.79 20.40
C ASP A 44 -13.11 -2.12 21.16
N ALA A 45 -13.51 -3.19 20.46
CA ALA A 45 -13.63 -4.52 21.05
C ALA A 45 -12.27 -5.14 21.43
N ALA A 46 -11.20 -4.82 20.68
CA ALA A 46 -9.85 -5.30 20.96
C ALA A 46 -9.12 -4.46 22.04
N ALA A 47 -9.55 -3.22 22.30
CA ALA A 47 -8.93 -2.29 23.22
C ALA A 47 -9.49 -2.31 24.65
N LEU A 48 -10.35 -3.27 24.99
CA LEU A 48 -10.73 -3.56 26.38
C LEU A 48 -9.69 -4.51 26.99
N PRO A 49 -8.64 -4.03 27.69
CA PRO A 49 -7.82 -4.91 28.50
C PRO A 49 -8.71 -5.51 29.58
N GLN A 50 -8.63 -6.83 29.74
CA GLN A 50 -9.10 -7.50 30.95
C GLN A 50 -8.48 -6.78 32.16
N ALA A 51 -9.33 -6.16 32.96
CA ALA A 51 -8.96 -5.63 34.25
C ALA A 51 -8.82 -6.81 35.22
N ASP A 52 -7.59 -7.13 35.60
CA ASP A 52 -7.26 -7.85 36.84
C ASP A 52 -7.28 -6.88 38.04
#